data_AF-A0A830HPK9-F1
#
_entry.id   AF-A0A830HPK9-F1
#
_cell.length_a   1.000
_cell.length_b   1.000
_cell.length_c   1.000
_cell.angle_alpha   90.00
_cell.angle_beta   90.00
_cell.angle_gamma   90.00
#
_symmetry.space_group_name_H-M   'P 1'
#
loop_
_entity.id
_entity.type
_entity.pdbx_description
1 polymer ?
#
loop_
_entity_poly.entity_id
_entity_poly.type
_entity_poly.pdbx_seq_one_letter_code
_entity_poly.pdbx_strand_id
1 'polypeptide(L)'
;MLTIHQPRIEIFNLFDRLSLMVNGATVYFGAPTVAVSTFTKCALDCQLTVFDKDSSGDVTSDELAQLLATTNPADLISDVLQAAKDDQVCFNYLCELFDTNVRWRLEAAIDTALPMAPLEPGPVTPESSTINRTTMLEGRFLADSSWASILLPIAVSIFSALLFGTLFRDDNANGQILTAALYKAMLAAPLYAPVVTSSVTRMLSVVQIETEIQVIDWWQYLFSTISHFCVFGGLSAIVMYLIIYVITFENFEMNDVITGCLFTWQFNLTHMSISLIICLVVTQQLHLDGAIAVWGVGVAESMMQLFSGFFKPYKIAHIGYQIVYCMNPEFWFFSAMTRINLSSQSRTCPPKQASPLENTTLVNDFAFISNITRVNATFVDYEAKQTAHIECQNFGPESFMETYGYNNVKPYFHLLVLLGMNVLFLAACLIVATAPWRPHGILGKERKFFPGATDLDKKMGDLRAKHGQSNNAYHMFLPGAERLDRTPQFKSIVKKINTLNKLSNAALTAKRAEVLVLAEWESEKKHLQEALLGGHREVEEKEILERVQSATAMMADSPDGKSMAPRRVTPDSGEMA
;
A
#
# COMPACT_ATOMS: atom_id res chain seq x y z
N MET A 1 -6.17 30.67 18.63
CA MET A 1 -5.01 30.09 19.35
C MET A 1 -4.05 29.55 18.30
N LEU A 2 -2.75 29.82 18.42
CA LEU A 2 -1.74 29.39 17.45
C LEU A 2 -0.66 28.59 18.19
N THR A 3 -0.16 27.53 17.57
CA THR A 3 1.00 26.77 18.05
C THR A 3 2.17 27.03 17.10
N ILE A 4 3.26 27.62 17.59
CA ILE A 4 4.41 28.00 16.76
C ILE A 4 5.66 27.39 17.36
N HIS A 5 6.42 26.67 16.53
CA HIS A 5 7.74 26.18 16.89
C HIS A 5 8.78 27.25 16.57
N GLN A 6 9.56 27.69 17.56
CA GLN A 6 10.68 28.64 17.41
C GLN A 6 10.32 29.92 16.62
N PRO A 7 9.42 30.78 17.16
CA PRO A 7 9.12 32.06 16.51
C PRO A 7 10.37 32.93 16.44
N ARG A 8 10.53 33.65 15.33
CA ARG A 8 11.54 34.74 15.24
C ARG A 8 11.18 35.86 16.24
N ILE A 9 12.17 36.64 16.64
CA ILE A 9 11.99 37.72 17.63
C ILE A 9 10.89 38.71 17.22
N GLU A 10 10.78 39.05 15.94
CA GLU A 10 9.76 39.98 15.44
C GLU A 10 8.36 39.40 15.59
N ILE A 11 8.19 38.08 15.39
CA ILE A 11 6.92 37.38 15.55
C ILE A 11 6.59 37.20 17.04
N PHE A 12 7.60 36.88 17.87
CA PHE A 12 7.43 36.68 19.30
C PHE A 12 6.85 37.93 19.98
N ASN A 13 7.27 39.11 19.55
CA ASN A 13 6.79 40.39 20.07
C ASN A 13 5.37 40.75 19.62
N LEU A 14 4.76 40.01 18.68
CA LEU A 14 3.38 40.22 18.23
C LEU A 14 2.34 39.46 19.08
N PHE A 15 2.76 38.58 19.99
CA PHE A 15 1.82 37.82 20.79
C PHE A 15 1.26 38.64 21.95
N ASP A 16 -0.07 38.72 22.05
CA ASP A 16 -0.73 39.30 23.23
C ASP A 16 -0.55 38.43 24.48
N ARG A 17 -0.61 37.11 24.27
CA ARG A 17 -0.50 36.08 25.31
C ARG A 17 0.31 34.91 24.79
N LEU A 18 1.22 34.42 25.63
CA LEU A 18 2.04 33.26 25.42
C LEU A 18 1.61 32.16 26.40
N SER A 19 1.38 30.96 25.86
CA SER A 19 1.20 29.73 26.64
C SER A 19 2.36 28.80 26.32
N LEU A 20 3.12 28.39 27.33
CA LEU A 20 4.23 27.45 27.19
C LEU A 20 3.85 26.14 27.86
N MET A 21 4.06 25.04 27.15
CA MET A 21 3.72 23.69 27.62
C MET A 21 4.96 22.80 27.57
N VAL A 22 5.16 22.00 28.62
CA VAL A 22 6.21 20.99 28.72
C VAL A 22 5.58 19.70 29.21
N ASN A 23 5.77 18.60 28.48
CA ASN A 23 5.20 17.29 28.80
C ASN A 23 3.68 17.31 29.06
N GLY A 24 2.94 18.14 28.32
CA GLY A 24 1.48 18.29 28.46
C GLY A 24 1.02 19.21 29.60
N ALA A 25 1.93 19.71 30.44
CA ALA A 25 1.62 20.67 31.50
C ALA A 25 1.95 22.11 31.07
N THR A 26 1.08 23.06 31.40
CA THR A 26 1.34 24.48 31.15
C THR A 26 2.32 25.02 32.19
N VAL A 27 3.53 25.38 31.75
CA VAL A 27 4.56 25.95 32.62
C VAL A 27 4.51 27.47 32.68
N TYR A 28 3.88 28.14 31.70
CA TYR A 28 3.73 29.58 31.72
C TYR A 28 2.49 30.01 30.94
N PHE A 29 1.78 30.99 31.48
CA PHE A 29 0.71 31.70 30.78
C PHE A 29 0.77 33.20 31.11
N GLY A 30 0.94 34.05 30.10
CA GLY A 30 1.05 35.49 30.32
C GLY A 30 1.58 36.26 29.11
N ALA A 31 1.93 37.54 29.30
CA ALA A 31 2.54 38.35 28.24
C ALA A 31 3.94 37.83 27.89
N PRO A 32 4.41 37.93 26.63
CA PRO A 32 5.74 37.47 26.24
C PRO A 32 6.88 38.19 26.96
N THR A 33 6.74 39.51 27.20
CA THR A 33 7.73 40.32 27.92
C THR A 33 7.93 39.86 29.37
N VAL A 34 6.85 39.43 30.02
CA VAL A 34 6.88 38.85 31.37
C VAL A 34 7.46 37.44 31.35
N ALA A 35 7.30 36.70 30.25
CA ALA A 35 7.87 35.36 30.12
C ALA A 35 9.40 35.44 30.16
N VAL A 36 9.99 36.28 29.31
CA VAL A 36 11.43 36.45 29.21
C VAL A 36 12.04 36.80 30.57
N SER A 37 11.50 37.82 31.25
CA SER A 37 12.01 38.21 32.56
C SER A 37 11.85 37.10 33.62
N THR A 38 10.77 36.33 33.58
CA THR A 38 10.55 35.22 34.53
C THR A 38 11.52 34.07 34.29
N PHE A 39 11.72 33.65 33.04
CA PHE A 39 12.65 32.57 32.71
C PHE A 39 14.11 32.97 32.90
N THR A 40 14.47 34.21 32.59
CA THR A 40 15.81 34.74 32.89
C THR A 40 16.08 34.76 34.39
N LYS A 41 15.12 35.25 35.19
CA LYS A 41 15.25 35.22 36.65
C LYS A 41 15.42 33.79 37.16
N CYS A 42 14.63 32.84 36.65
CA CYS A 42 14.76 31.45 37.06
C CYS A 42 16.12 30.85 36.67
N ALA A 43 16.63 31.18 35.49
CA ALA A 43 17.94 30.70 35.05
C ALA A 43 19.07 31.18 35.96
N LEU A 44 18.98 32.45 36.41
CA LEU A 44 19.90 33.02 37.41
C LEU A 44 19.73 32.36 38.78
N ASP A 45 18.51 32.26 39.29
CA ASP A 45 18.20 31.69 40.62
C ASP A 45 18.66 30.22 40.72
N CYS A 46 18.55 29.46 39.62
CA CYS A 46 18.98 28.06 39.53
C CYS A 46 20.45 27.89 39.11
N GLN A 47 21.20 28.95 38.81
CA GLN A 47 22.56 28.88 38.26
C GLN A 47 22.67 27.95 37.02
N LEU A 48 21.66 27.98 36.14
CA LEU A 48 21.64 27.09 34.98
C LEU A 48 22.80 27.42 34.04
N THR A 49 23.53 26.40 33.60
CA THR A 49 24.68 26.52 32.68
C THR A 49 24.27 26.79 31.23
N VAL A 50 23.14 27.48 31.02
CA VAL A 50 22.71 27.98 29.71
C VAL A 50 23.72 28.99 29.17
N PHE A 51 24.38 29.69 30.10
CA PHE A 51 25.49 30.59 29.86
C PHE A 51 26.79 29.77 29.88
N ASP A 52 27.61 29.95 28.85
CA ASP A 52 28.75 29.09 28.49
C ASP A 52 29.59 28.63 29.71
N LYS A 53 29.84 27.33 29.82
CA LYS A 53 30.51 26.70 30.99
C LYS A 53 31.94 27.17 31.20
N ASP A 54 32.56 27.76 30.18
CA ASP A 54 33.96 28.18 30.22
C ASP A 54 34.15 29.56 30.88
N SER A 55 33.08 30.35 31.05
CA SER A 55 33.10 31.56 31.88
C SER A 55 32.75 31.21 33.33
N SER A 56 33.71 30.65 34.06
CA SER A 56 33.60 30.35 35.51
C SER A 56 33.48 31.60 36.42
N GLY A 57 33.24 32.78 35.85
CA GLY A 57 32.95 34.00 36.59
C GLY A 57 31.43 34.17 36.76
N ASP A 58 31.02 34.75 37.89
CA ASP A 58 29.63 35.18 38.09
C ASP A 58 29.17 36.02 36.89
N VAL A 59 28.15 35.53 36.17
CA VAL A 59 27.54 36.26 35.05
C VAL A 59 27.07 37.61 35.57
N THR A 60 27.70 38.68 35.09
CA THR A 60 27.36 40.03 35.53
C THR A 60 26.00 40.44 34.95
N SER A 61 25.29 41.34 35.64
CA SER A 61 24.00 41.87 35.16
C SER A 61 24.09 42.46 33.73
N ASP A 62 25.27 42.96 33.35
CA ASP A 62 25.52 43.58 32.05
C ASP A 62 25.65 42.52 30.92
N GLU A 63 26.30 41.39 31.20
CA GLU A 63 26.41 40.28 30.25
C GLU A 63 25.04 39.65 29.95
N LEU A 64 24.19 39.54 30.99
CA LEU A 64 22.83 39.07 30.80
C LEU A 64 21.99 40.04 29.95
N ALA A 65 22.13 41.34 30.16
CA ALA A 65 21.45 42.35 29.36
C ALA A 65 21.91 42.29 27.89
N GLN A 66 23.20 42.05 27.65
CA GLN A 66 23.74 41.87 26.30
C GLN A 66 23.21 40.59 25.65
N LEU A 67 23.16 39.47 26.39
CA LEU A 67 22.59 38.23 25.87
C LEU A 67 21.10 38.38 25.56
N LEU A 68 20.32 39.02 26.43
CA LEU A 68 18.92 39.34 26.19
C LEU A 68 18.71 40.22 24.95
N ALA A 69 19.67 41.09 24.64
CA ALA A 69 19.61 41.94 23.46
C ALA A 69 19.97 41.20 22.15
N THR A 70 20.84 40.17 22.23
CA THR A 70 21.33 39.44 21.05
C THR A 70 20.58 38.14 20.77
N THR A 71 20.02 37.52 21.81
CA THR A 71 19.42 36.19 21.73
C THR A 71 17.92 36.30 21.52
N ASN A 72 17.39 35.48 20.61
CA ASN A 72 15.95 35.39 20.42
C ASN A 72 15.29 34.96 21.74
N PRO A 73 14.31 35.71 22.27
CA PRO A 73 13.65 35.39 23.53
C PRO A 73 13.02 33.99 23.54
N ALA A 74 12.53 33.51 22.40
CA ALA A 74 11.97 32.16 22.31
C ALA A 74 13.04 31.07 22.46
N ASP A 75 14.22 31.28 21.87
CA ASP A 75 15.34 30.36 21.98
C ASP A 75 15.89 30.35 23.40
N LEU A 76 16.03 31.53 24.03
CA LEU A 76 16.41 31.63 25.45
C LEU A 76 15.48 30.84 26.36
N ILE A 77 14.16 31.02 26.22
CA ILE A 77 13.18 30.28 27.03
C ILE A 77 13.31 28.77 26.78
N SER A 78 13.48 28.34 25.53
CA SER A 78 13.67 26.93 25.18
C SER A 78 14.95 26.37 25.81
N ASP A 79 16.05 27.10 25.75
CA ASP A 79 17.34 26.70 26.32
C ASP A 79 17.27 26.60 27.85
N VAL A 80 16.62 27.55 28.51
CA VAL A 80 16.36 27.52 29.96
C VAL A 80 15.50 26.33 30.33
N LEU A 81 14.41 26.05 29.60
CA LEU A 81 13.56 24.89 29.85
C LEU A 81 14.32 23.58 29.64
N GLN A 82 15.19 23.51 28.62
CA GLN A 82 15.98 22.33 28.34
C GLN A 82 17.07 22.11 29.39
N ALA A 83 17.76 23.17 29.83
CA ALA A 83 18.76 23.09 30.90
C ALA A 83 18.12 22.74 32.25
N ALA A 84 16.95 23.30 32.55
CA ALA A 84 16.21 22.95 33.75
C ALA A 84 15.70 21.50 33.70
N LYS A 85 15.35 20.96 32.53
CA LYS A 85 14.98 19.54 32.41
C LYS A 85 16.12 18.60 32.82
N ASP A 86 17.37 18.98 32.55
CA ASP A 86 18.54 18.21 32.97
C ASP A 86 18.82 18.33 34.48
N ASP A 87 18.29 19.38 35.13
CA ASP A 87 18.37 19.62 36.57
C ASP A 87 16.99 19.50 37.26
N GLN A 88 16.69 18.31 37.77
CA GLN A 88 15.42 17.99 38.41
C GLN A 88 15.01 18.99 39.52
N VAL A 89 15.97 19.58 40.23
CA VAL A 89 15.69 20.55 41.29
C VAL A 89 15.18 21.86 40.67
N CYS A 90 15.84 22.35 39.62
CA CYS A 90 15.37 23.54 38.92
C CYS A 90 14.05 23.30 38.17
N PHE A 91 13.85 22.12 37.59
CA PHE A 91 12.57 21.77 36.99
C PHE A 91 11.43 21.78 38.00
N ASN A 92 11.64 21.20 39.19
CA ASN A 92 10.64 21.23 40.25
C ASN A 92 10.38 22.66 40.75
N TYR A 93 11.43 23.48 40.87
CA TYR A 93 11.28 24.89 41.24
C TYR A 93 10.48 25.69 40.21
N LEU A 94 10.75 25.50 38.91
CA LEU A 94 9.93 26.06 37.83
C LEU A 94 8.48 25.59 37.99
N CYS A 95 8.25 24.29 38.15
CA CYS A 95 6.91 23.75 38.33
C CYS A 95 6.20 24.35 39.55
N GLU A 96 6.86 24.51 40.71
CA GLU A 96 6.23 25.08 41.92
C GLU A 96 5.96 26.59 41.79
N LEU A 97 6.94 27.34 41.26
CA LEU A 97 6.83 28.77 41.01
C LEU A 97 5.67 29.06 40.05
N PHE A 98 5.49 28.19 39.07
CA PHE A 98 4.48 28.34 38.05
C PHE A 98 3.15 27.67 38.39
N ASP A 99 3.08 26.61 39.18
CA ASP A 99 1.79 25.95 39.48
C ASP A 99 0.85 26.89 40.26
N THR A 100 1.38 27.59 41.26
CA THR A 100 0.58 28.61 41.97
C THR A 100 0.32 29.84 41.11
N ASN A 101 1.32 30.33 40.36
CA ASN A 101 1.19 31.58 39.61
C ASN A 101 0.42 31.47 38.29
N VAL A 102 0.61 30.38 37.55
CA VAL A 102 -0.06 30.11 36.29
C VAL A 102 -1.51 29.76 36.54
N ARG A 103 -1.81 28.97 37.57
CA ARG A 103 -3.18 28.61 37.91
C ARG A 103 -4.02 29.85 38.23
N TRP A 104 -3.54 30.75 39.10
CA TRP A 104 -4.30 31.98 39.38
C TRP A 104 -4.42 32.86 38.14
N ARG A 105 -3.39 32.94 37.28
CA ARG A 105 -3.45 33.74 36.04
C ARG A 105 -4.43 33.16 35.04
N LEU A 106 -4.49 31.84 34.94
CA LEU A 106 -5.40 31.12 34.07
C LEU A 106 -6.83 31.25 34.59
N GLU A 107 -7.08 31.01 35.88
CA GLU A 107 -8.38 31.20 36.53
C GLU A 107 -8.83 32.66 36.39
N ALA A 108 -7.97 33.65 36.68
CA ALA A 108 -8.31 35.06 36.50
C ALA A 108 -8.57 35.43 35.04
N ALA A 109 -7.84 34.84 34.08
CA ALA A 109 -8.10 35.06 32.65
C ALA A 109 -9.43 34.43 32.22
N ILE A 110 -9.76 33.24 32.74
CA ILE A 110 -11.06 32.58 32.54
C ILE A 110 -12.18 33.43 33.14
N ASP A 111 -12.02 33.90 34.38
CA ASP A 111 -12.97 34.76 35.09
C ASP A 111 -13.13 36.13 34.43
N THR A 112 -12.09 36.64 33.76
CA THR A 112 -12.17 37.87 32.96
C THR A 112 -12.84 37.63 31.61
N ALA A 113 -12.69 36.43 31.03
CA ALA A 113 -13.31 36.04 29.77
C ALA A 113 -14.79 35.66 29.93
N LEU A 114 -15.18 35.05 31.06
CA LEU A 114 -16.55 34.65 31.40
C LEU A 114 -17.62 35.77 31.35
N PRO A 115 -17.36 37.02 31.80
CA PRO A 115 -18.31 38.12 31.71
C PRO A 115 -18.38 38.76 30.32
N MET A 116 -17.54 38.35 29.36
CA MET A 116 -17.83 38.68 27.97
C MET A 116 -19.12 37.94 27.61
N ALA A 117 -20.20 38.69 27.42
CA ALA A 117 -21.48 38.16 26.96
C ALA A 117 -21.21 37.08 25.91
N PRO A 118 -21.84 35.88 26.01
CA PRO A 118 -21.58 34.81 25.06
C PRO A 118 -21.65 35.45 23.69
N LEU A 119 -20.52 35.45 22.97
CA LEU A 119 -20.47 35.92 21.59
C LEU A 119 -21.69 35.28 20.96
N GLU A 120 -22.72 36.08 20.66
CA GLU A 120 -23.90 35.53 19.99
C GLU A 120 -23.32 34.78 18.81
N PRO A 121 -23.55 33.46 18.72
CA PRO A 121 -22.88 32.65 17.72
C PRO A 121 -23.11 33.38 16.42
N GLY A 122 -22.00 33.87 15.84
CA GLY A 122 -22.08 34.73 14.67
C GLY A 122 -23.01 34.05 13.67
N PRO A 123 -23.81 34.81 12.90
CA PRO A 123 -24.88 34.26 12.08
C PRO A 123 -24.34 33.03 11.36
N VAL A 124 -24.86 31.85 11.72
CA VAL A 124 -24.40 30.59 11.15
C VAL A 124 -24.64 30.73 9.66
N THR A 125 -23.57 30.94 8.90
CA THR A 125 -23.67 31.02 7.45
C THR A 125 -24.33 29.73 7.02
N PRO A 126 -25.44 29.79 6.26
CA PRO A 126 -26.17 28.58 5.90
C PRO A 126 -25.18 27.61 5.26
N GLU A 127 -25.07 26.42 5.86
CA GLU A 127 -24.17 25.39 5.36
C GLU A 127 -24.51 25.12 3.89
N SER A 128 -23.47 24.96 3.07
CA SER A 128 -23.68 24.63 1.67
C SER A 128 -24.41 23.30 1.56
N SER A 129 -25.40 23.24 0.66
CA SER A 129 -26.16 22.02 0.46
C SER A 129 -25.22 20.86 0.11
N THR A 130 -25.57 19.68 0.58
CA THR A 130 -24.82 18.44 0.32
C THR A 130 -24.55 18.21 -1.17
N ILE A 131 -25.51 18.58 -2.02
CA ILE A 131 -25.39 18.49 -3.48
C ILE A 131 -24.33 19.46 -3.97
N ASN A 132 -24.36 20.73 -3.55
CA ASN A 132 -23.38 21.74 -3.97
C ASN A 132 -21.95 21.33 -3.56
N ARG A 133 -21.77 20.77 -2.36
CA ARG A 133 -20.49 20.23 -1.90
C ARG A 133 -20.00 19.09 -2.78
N THR A 134 -20.88 18.16 -3.12
CA THR A 134 -20.55 17.01 -3.99
C THR A 134 -20.22 17.48 -5.42
N THR A 135 -20.98 18.41 -5.98
CA THR A 135 -20.71 18.97 -7.31
C THR A 135 -19.40 19.77 -7.34
N MET A 136 -19.10 20.53 -6.30
CA MET A 136 -17.81 21.23 -6.18
C MET A 136 -16.65 20.23 -6.11
N LEU A 137 -16.84 19.14 -5.35
CA LEU A 137 -15.84 18.08 -5.22
C LEU A 137 -15.55 17.42 -6.56
N GLU A 138 -16.59 17.10 -7.34
CA GLU A 138 -16.44 16.59 -8.71
C GLU A 138 -15.70 17.59 -9.62
N GLY A 139 -16.06 18.88 -9.51
CA GLY A 139 -15.36 19.94 -10.24
C GLY A 139 -13.87 20.02 -9.88
N ARG A 140 -13.52 19.86 -8.59
CA ARG A 140 -12.14 19.80 -8.12
C ARG A 140 -11.41 18.58 -8.68
N PHE A 141 -12.02 17.40 -8.63
CA PHE A 141 -11.45 16.18 -9.21
C PHE A 141 -11.17 16.33 -10.71
N LEU A 142 -12.10 16.91 -11.46
CA LEU A 142 -11.93 17.16 -12.89
C LEU A 142 -10.83 18.20 -13.18
N ALA A 143 -10.72 19.24 -12.35
CA ALA A 143 -9.67 20.27 -12.49
C ALA A 143 -8.26 19.74 -12.15
N ASP A 144 -8.15 18.89 -11.12
CA ASP A 144 -6.88 18.29 -10.70
C ASP A 144 -6.48 17.09 -11.57
N SER A 145 -7.43 16.50 -12.31
CA SER A 145 -7.16 15.39 -13.21
C SER A 145 -6.35 15.85 -14.41
N SER A 146 -5.10 15.40 -14.49
CA SER A 146 -4.31 15.57 -15.71
C SER A 146 -5.00 14.87 -16.89
N TRP A 147 -4.92 15.48 -18.08
CA TRP A 147 -5.36 14.80 -19.31
C TRP A 147 -4.66 13.45 -19.51
N ALA A 148 -3.41 13.32 -19.04
CA ALA A 148 -2.67 12.07 -19.08
C ALA A 148 -3.35 10.95 -18.26
N SER A 149 -3.87 11.23 -17.07
CA SER A 149 -4.59 10.23 -16.26
C SER A 149 -5.90 9.76 -16.90
N ILE A 150 -6.52 10.59 -17.73
CA ILE A 150 -7.74 10.25 -18.47
C ILE A 150 -7.42 9.49 -19.76
N LEU A 151 -6.42 9.96 -20.51
CA LEU A 151 -6.07 9.41 -21.83
C LEU A 151 -5.27 8.12 -21.74
N LEU A 152 -4.42 7.95 -20.72
CA LEU A 152 -3.55 6.78 -20.60
C LEU A 152 -4.35 5.47 -20.50
N PRO A 153 -5.39 5.34 -19.66
CA PRO A 153 -6.16 4.10 -19.61
C PRO A 153 -6.89 3.80 -20.91
N ILE A 154 -7.39 4.83 -21.61
CA ILE A 154 -8.00 4.68 -22.94
C ILE A 154 -6.95 4.21 -23.95
N ALA A 155 -5.76 4.82 -23.97
CA ALA A 155 -4.69 4.45 -24.89
C ALA A 155 -4.18 3.02 -24.64
N VAL A 156 -3.99 2.63 -23.37
CA VAL A 156 -3.62 1.26 -22.97
C VAL A 156 -4.72 0.27 -23.35
N SER A 157 -5.98 0.65 -23.19
CA SER A 157 -7.14 -0.16 -23.60
C SER A 157 -7.19 -0.37 -25.11
N ILE A 158 -6.99 0.68 -25.91
CA ILE A 158 -6.92 0.59 -27.38
C ILE A 158 -5.75 -0.29 -27.79
N PHE A 159 -4.55 -0.07 -27.23
CA PHE A 159 -3.37 -0.87 -27.56
C PHE A 159 -3.57 -2.35 -27.21
N SER A 160 -4.10 -2.64 -26.02
CA SER A 160 -4.41 -4.00 -25.58
C SER A 160 -5.47 -4.64 -26.46
N ALA A 161 -6.52 -3.90 -26.83
CA ALA A 161 -7.56 -4.38 -27.72
C ALA A 161 -7.05 -4.71 -29.12
N LEU A 162 -6.18 -3.87 -29.69
CA LEU A 162 -5.55 -4.12 -30.98
C LEU A 162 -4.64 -5.34 -30.91
N LEU A 163 -3.80 -5.44 -29.87
CA LEU A 163 -2.91 -6.58 -29.66
C LEU A 163 -3.70 -7.88 -29.52
N PHE A 164 -4.68 -7.94 -28.62
CA PHE A 164 -5.46 -9.16 -28.42
C PHE A 164 -6.39 -9.46 -29.58
N GLY A 165 -7.07 -8.46 -30.13
CA GLY A 165 -7.91 -8.64 -31.31
C GLY A 165 -7.11 -9.24 -32.46
N THR A 166 -5.91 -8.72 -32.74
CA THR A 166 -5.05 -9.27 -33.81
C THR A 166 -4.48 -10.64 -33.50
N LEU A 167 -4.08 -10.92 -32.24
CA LEU A 167 -3.57 -12.24 -31.83
C LEU A 167 -4.62 -13.34 -31.92
N PHE A 168 -5.89 -12.99 -31.69
CA PHE A 168 -7.01 -13.93 -31.72
C PHE A 168 -7.85 -13.85 -33.00
N ARG A 169 -7.42 -13.04 -33.97
CA ARG A 169 -8.02 -13.00 -35.30
C ARG A 169 -7.60 -14.26 -36.04
N ASP A 170 -8.48 -15.26 -36.03
CA ASP A 170 -8.34 -16.43 -36.87
C ASP A 170 -9.68 -16.65 -37.58
N ASP A 171 -9.63 -16.63 -38.91
CA ASP A 171 -10.79 -16.78 -39.80
C ASP A 171 -11.44 -18.18 -39.62
N ASN A 172 -10.75 -19.13 -38.97
CA ASN A 172 -11.26 -20.45 -38.59
C ASN A 172 -11.18 -20.72 -37.07
N ALA A 173 -10.98 -19.69 -36.25
CA ALA A 173 -10.57 -19.86 -34.85
C ALA A 173 -11.53 -20.75 -34.08
N ASN A 174 -11.09 -21.85 -33.47
CA ASN A 174 -11.90 -22.70 -32.58
C ASN A 174 -12.55 -21.88 -31.44
N GLY A 175 -13.72 -22.29 -30.95
CA GLY A 175 -14.48 -21.52 -29.94
C GLY A 175 -13.66 -21.20 -28.67
N GLN A 176 -12.66 -22.04 -28.39
CA GLN A 176 -11.65 -21.84 -27.35
C GLN A 176 -10.83 -20.55 -27.52
N ILE A 177 -10.38 -20.25 -28.74
CA ILE A 177 -9.59 -19.05 -29.07
C ILE A 177 -10.42 -17.79 -28.81
N LEU A 178 -11.71 -17.84 -29.17
CA LEU A 178 -12.66 -16.75 -28.93
C LEU A 178 -12.92 -16.54 -27.44
N THR A 179 -13.11 -17.60 -26.67
CA THR A 179 -13.19 -17.50 -25.19
C THR A 179 -11.89 -17.02 -24.57
N ALA A 180 -10.73 -17.36 -25.14
CA ALA A 180 -9.44 -16.85 -24.67
C ALA A 180 -9.29 -15.36 -24.95
N ALA A 181 -9.77 -14.86 -26.10
CA ALA A 181 -9.81 -13.43 -26.42
C ALA A 181 -10.70 -12.66 -25.44
N LEU A 182 -11.90 -13.17 -25.16
CA LEU A 182 -12.83 -12.60 -24.18
C LEU A 182 -12.28 -12.65 -22.75
N TYR A 183 -11.60 -13.75 -22.39
CA TYR A 183 -10.90 -13.88 -21.12
C TYR A 183 -9.74 -12.88 -21.01
N LYS A 184 -9.01 -12.61 -22.08
CA LYS A 184 -7.93 -11.60 -22.09
C LYS A 184 -8.49 -10.18 -22.00
N ALA A 185 -9.67 -9.92 -22.56
CA ALA A 185 -10.39 -8.67 -22.31
C ALA A 185 -10.71 -8.47 -20.81
N MET A 186 -10.93 -9.55 -20.04
CA MET A 186 -11.12 -9.47 -18.58
C MET A 186 -9.87 -8.99 -17.85
N LEU A 187 -8.68 -9.32 -18.37
CA LEU A 187 -7.40 -8.99 -17.74
C LEU A 187 -7.02 -7.51 -17.82
N ALA A 188 -7.83 -6.67 -18.46
CA ALA A 188 -7.60 -5.23 -18.44
C ALA A 188 -8.07 -4.57 -17.13
N ALA A 189 -9.00 -5.18 -16.39
CA ALA A 189 -9.47 -4.63 -15.09
C ALA A 189 -8.31 -4.43 -14.08
N PRO A 190 -7.38 -5.39 -13.90
CA PRO A 190 -6.18 -5.22 -13.09
C PRO A 190 -5.27 -4.05 -13.49
N LEU A 191 -5.28 -3.63 -14.76
CA LEU A 191 -4.45 -2.51 -15.23
C LEU A 191 -4.84 -1.17 -14.60
N TYR A 192 -6.05 -1.08 -14.04
CA TYR A 192 -6.53 0.10 -13.34
C TYR A 192 -6.18 0.12 -11.85
N ALA A 193 -5.75 -0.99 -11.28
CA ALA A 193 -5.40 -1.08 -9.86
C ALA A 193 -4.38 0.00 -9.42
N PRO A 194 -3.30 0.30 -10.18
CA PRO A 194 -2.38 1.38 -9.84
C PRO A 194 -3.04 2.76 -9.86
N VAL A 195 -3.96 3.00 -10.82
CA VAL A 195 -4.68 4.27 -10.96
C VAL A 195 -5.63 4.46 -9.77
N VAL A 196 -6.39 3.42 -9.42
CA VAL A 196 -7.27 3.42 -8.24
C VAL A 196 -6.46 3.68 -6.98
N THR A 197 -5.37 2.96 -6.78
CA THR A 197 -4.54 3.10 -5.58
C THR A 197 -3.93 4.50 -5.47
N SER A 198 -3.43 5.07 -6.57
CA SER A 198 -2.87 6.43 -6.60
C SER A 198 -3.94 7.49 -6.28
N SER A 199 -5.15 7.33 -6.81
CA SER A 199 -6.26 8.25 -6.53
C SER A 199 -6.73 8.14 -5.07
N VAL A 200 -6.87 6.92 -4.54
CA VAL A 200 -7.27 6.68 -3.15
C VAL A 200 -6.23 7.23 -2.17
N THR A 201 -4.95 6.99 -2.42
CA THR A 201 -3.87 7.49 -1.53
C THR A 201 -3.87 9.02 -1.45
N ARG A 202 -4.03 9.70 -2.60
CA ARG A 202 -4.14 11.16 -2.64
C ARG A 202 -5.41 11.64 -1.94
N MET A 203 -6.54 10.99 -2.20
CA MET A 203 -7.81 11.30 -1.56
C MET A 203 -7.73 11.19 -0.03
N LEU A 204 -7.15 10.10 0.49
CA LEU A 204 -7.05 9.82 1.93
C LEU A 204 -6.33 10.92 2.71
N SER A 205 -5.28 11.52 2.14
CA SER A 205 -4.56 12.62 2.80
C SER A 205 -5.40 13.90 2.96
N VAL A 206 -6.38 14.12 2.09
CA VAL A 206 -7.19 15.35 2.08
C VAL A 206 -8.50 15.14 2.84
N VAL A 207 -9.17 14.00 2.62
CA VAL A 207 -10.47 13.71 3.24
C VAL A 207 -10.39 13.67 4.76
N GLN A 208 -9.30 13.17 5.34
CA GLN A 208 -9.14 13.16 6.80
C GLN A 208 -9.20 14.58 7.37
N ILE A 209 -8.46 15.50 6.75
CA ILE A 209 -8.43 16.91 7.15
C ILE A 209 -9.80 17.56 6.91
N GLU A 210 -10.38 17.37 5.71
CA GLU A 210 -11.66 18.00 5.34
C GLU A 210 -12.86 17.49 6.14
N THR A 211 -12.85 16.23 6.56
CA THR A 211 -13.87 15.67 7.45
C THR A 211 -13.68 16.14 8.90
N GLU A 212 -12.45 16.31 9.38
CA GLU A 212 -12.18 16.89 10.71
C GLU A 212 -12.70 18.33 10.84
N ILE A 213 -12.57 19.13 9.78
CA ILE A 213 -13.12 20.50 9.71
C ILE A 213 -14.60 20.54 9.28
N GLN A 214 -15.25 19.39 9.12
CA GLN A 214 -16.67 19.25 8.75
C GLN A 214 -17.06 19.91 7.42
N VAL A 215 -16.13 20.03 6.47
CA VAL A 215 -16.43 20.63 5.16
C VAL A 215 -17.08 19.60 4.23
N ILE A 216 -16.54 18.38 4.17
CA ILE A 216 -17.02 17.30 3.28
C ILE A 216 -17.08 15.96 4.04
N ASP A 217 -18.12 15.18 3.78
CA ASP A 217 -18.29 13.82 4.32
C ASP A 217 -17.57 12.76 3.49
N TRP A 218 -17.15 11.67 4.13
CA TRP A 218 -16.50 10.52 3.47
C TRP A 218 -17.25 9.95 2.27
N TRP A 219 -18.58 9.85 2.37
CA TRP A 219 -19.38 9.27 1.30
C TRP A 219 -19.38 10.15 0.03
N GLN A 220 -19.22 11.47 0.17
CA GLN A 220 -19.17 12.39 -0.97
C GLN A 220 -17.88 12.18 -1.77
N TYR A 221 -16.76 11.98 -1.08
CA TYR A 221 -15.49 11.59 -1.68
C TYR A 221 -15.55 10.23 -2.36
N LEU A 222 -16.14 9.26 -1.68
CA LEU A 222 -16.32 7.92 -2.22
C LEU A 222 -17.17 7.97 -3.50
N PHE A 223 -18.29 8.70 -3.45
CA PHE A 223 -19.19 8.89 -4.59
C PHE A 223 -18.47 9.56 -5.76
N SER A 224 -17.73 10.65 -5.52
CA SER A 224 -16.99 11.34 -6.59
C SER A 224 -15.89 10.46 -7.21
N THR A 225 -15.20 9.69 -6.38
CA THR A 225 -14.19 8.72 -6.84
C THR A 225 -14.82 7.64 -7.73
N ILE A 226 -15.95 7.05 -7.29
CA ILE A 226 -16.67 6.03 -8.06
C ILE A 226 -17.23 6.61 -9.36
N SER A 227 -17.82 7.81 -9.31
CA SER A 227 -18.33 8.54 -10.46
C SER A 227 -17.25 8.72 -11.54
N HIS A 228 -16.06 9.16 -11.13
CA HIS A 228 -14.92 9.33 -12.03
C HIS A 228 -14.49 8.01 -12.67
N PHE A 229 -14.33 6.94 -11.88
CA PHE A 229 -13.98 5.62 -12.41
C PHE A 229 -15.08 5.00 -13.26
N CYS A 230 -16.34 5.28 -12.95
CA CYS A 230 -17.49 4.84 -13.72
C CYS A 230 -17.47 5.40 -15.14
N VAL A 231 -17.16 6.69 -15.27
CA VAL A 231 -17.07 7.37 -16.56
C VAL A 231 -15.82 6.94 -17.32
N PHE A 232 -14.62 7.17 -16.77
CA PHE A 232 -13.37 6.98 -17.52
C PHE A 232 -12.92 5.53 -17.59
N GLY A 233 -13.03 4.79 -16.49
CA GLY A 233 -12.78 3.36 -16.47
C GLY A 233 -13.81 2.61 -17.31
N GLY A 234 -15.09 2.97 -17.19
CA GLY A 234 -16.15 2.37 -18.00
C GLY A 234 -15.99 2.61 -19.49
N LEU A 235 -15.72 3.86 -19.90
CA LEU A 235 -15.52 4.21 -21.30
C LEU A 235 -14.34 3.44 -21.91
N SER A 236 -13.21 3.36 -21.21
CA SER A 236 -12.04 2.64 -21.70
C SER A 236 -12.28 1.13 -21.85
N ALA A 237 -13.02 0.52 -20.91
CA ALA A 237 -13.43 -0.88 -21.01
C ALA A 237 -14.40 -1.14 -22.18
N ILE A 238 -15.36 -0.23 -22.43
CA ILE A 238 -16.26 -0.29 -23.60
C ILE A 238 -15.47 -0.19 -24.91
N VAL A 239 -14.55 0.77 -25.01
CA VAL A 239 -13.71 0.96 -26.22
C VAL A 239 -12.88 -0.29 -26.50
N MET A 240 -12.28 -0.87 -25.46
CA MET A 240 -11.52 -2.11 -25.60
C MET A 240 -12.38 -3.26 -26.13
N TYR A 241 -13.56 -3.48 -25.53
CA TYR A 241 -14.46 -4.54 -25.96
C TYR A 241 -14.92 -4.35 -27.41
N LEU A 242 -15.29 -3.13 -27.81
CA LEU A 242 -15.72 -2.83 -29.17
C LEU A 242 -14.63 -3.16 -30.20
N ILE A 243 -13.38 -2.78 -29.92
CA ILE A 243 -12.25 -3.07 -30.83
C ILE A 243 -12.01 -4.58 -30.92
N ILE A 244 -11.99 -5.29 -29.78
CA ILE A 244 -11.82 -6.75 -29.78
C ILE A 244 -12.97 -7.42 -30.54
N TYR A 245 -14.21 -6.98 -30.31
CA TYR A 245 -15.38 -7.53 -30.96
C TYR A 245 -15.29 -7.36 -32.49
N VAL A 246 -14.99 -6.15 -32.96
CA VAL A 246 -14.90 -5.85 -34.40
C VAL A 246 -13.76 -6.62 -35.09
N ILE A 247 -12.63 -6.84 -34.42
CA ILE A 247 -11.49 -7.54 -35.01
C ILE A 247 -11.70 -9.07 -35.02
N THR A 248 -12.34 -9.60 -33.97
CA THR A 248 -12.40 -11.06 -33.73
C THR A 248 -13.66 -11.70 -34.30
N PHE A 249 -14.78 -10.95 -34.41
CA PHE A 249 -16.07 -11.50 -34.82
C PHE A 249 -16.43 -11.05 -36.24
N GLU A 250 -16.74 -12.03 -37.10
CA GLU A 250 -17.21 -11.75 -38.46
C GLU A 250 -18.68 -11.29 -38.49
N ASN A 251 -19.51 -11.88 -37.62
CA ASN A 251 -20.93 -11.56 -37.55
C ASN A 251 -21.19 -10.45 -36.54
N PHE A 252 -21.69 -9.33 -37.05
CA PHE A 252 -22.03 -8.17 -36.24
C PHE A 252 -23.52 -8.18 -35.88
N GLU A 253 -23.84 -8.64 -34.67
CA GLU A 253 -25.17 -8.49 -34.10
C GLU A 253 -25.17 -7.34 -33.08
N MET A 254 -25.91 -6.27 -33.39
CA MET A 254 -25.89 -5.06 -32.57
C MET A 254 -26.39 -5.31 -31.13
N ASN A 255 -27.30 -6.27 -30.93
CA ASN A 255 -27.77 -6.65 -29.60
C ASN A 255 -26.65 -7.28 -28.75
N ASP A 256 -25.82 -8.14 -29.34
CA ASP A 256 -24.69 -8.79 -28.66
C ASP A 256 -23.61 -7.77 -28.31
N VAL A 257 -23.36 -6.82 -29.20
CA VAL A 257 -22.41 -5.73 -28.98
C VAL A 257 -22.86 -4.84 -27.83
N ILE A 258 -24.11 -4.35 -27.85
CA ILE A 258 -24.65 -3.50 -26.78
C ILE A 258 -24.63 -4.26 -25.44
N THR A 259 -25.08 -5.51 -25.44
CA THR A 259 -25.12 -6.33 -24.22
C THR A 259 -23.71 -6.56 -23.69
N GLY A 260 -22.75 -6.92 -24.55
CA GLY A 260 -21.35 -7.10 -24.18
C GLY A 260 -20.68 -5.83 -23.66
N CYS A 261 -20.98 -4.66 -24.23
CA CYS A 261 -20.54 -3.36 -23.70
C CYS A 261 -21.07 -3.11 -22.29
N LEU A 262 -22.37 -3.36 -22.04
CA LEU A 262 -22.98 -3.18 -20.73
C LEU A 262 -22.37 -4.12 -19.68
N PHE A 263 -22.15 -5.38 -20.05
CA PHE A 263 -21.48 -6.35 -19.19
C PHE A 263 -20.04 -5.93 -18.88
N THR A 264 -19.29 -5.49 -19.88
CA THR A 264 -17.88 -5.08 -19.71
C THR A 264 -17.78 -3.85 -18.82
N TRP A 265 -18.70 -2.89 -18.99
CA TRP A 265 -18.79 -1.72 -18.13
C TRP A 265 -19.11 -2.10 -16.68
N GLN A 266 -20.14 -2.91 -16.46
CA GLN A 266 -20.57 -3.35 -15.13
C GLN A 266 -19.50 -4.21 -14.43
N PHE A 267 -18.82 -5.07 -15.19
CA PHE A 267 -17.72 -5.88 -14.70
C PHE A 267 -16.55 -5.01 -14.25
N ASN A 268 -16.13 -4.05 -15.10
CA ASN A 268 -15.09 -3.11 -14.74
C ASN A 268 -15.44 -2.31 -13.47
N LEU A 269 -16.67 -1.83 -13.34
CA LEU A 269 -17.17 -1.18 -12.12
C LEU A 269 -17.04 -2.08 -10.88
N THR A 270 -17.36 -3.35 -11.02
CA THR A 270 -17.27 -4.32 -9.91
C THR A 270 -15.82 -4.51 -9.45
N HIS A 271 -14.88 -4.63 -10.38
CA HIS A 271 -13.44 -4.73 -10.09
C HIS A 271 -12.87 -3.45 -9.47
N MET A 272 -13.32 -2.28 -9.92
CA MET A 272 -12.96 -1.00 -9.31
C MET A 272 -13.43 -0.92 -7.86
N SER A 273 -14.65 -1.38 -7.56
CA SER A 273 -15.18 -1.44 -6.20
C SER A 273 -14.35 -2.38 -5.32
N ILE A 274 -13.98 -3.57 -5.81
CA ILE A 274 -13.10 -4.50 -5.08
C ILE A 274 -11.73 -3.86 -4.82
N SER A 275 -11.14 -3.25 -5.84
CA SER A 275 -9.86 -2.55 -5.74
C SER A 275 -9.91 -1.44 -4.70
N LEU A 276 -11.01 -0.69 -4.66
CA LEU A 276 -11.25 0.39 -3.71
C LEU A 276 -11.34 -0.13 -2.27
N ILE A 277 -12.05 -1.25 -2.02
CA ILE A 277 -12.08 -1.90 -0.70
C ILE A 277 -10.66 -2.27 -0.27
N ILE A 278 -9.91 -2.97 -1.12
CA ILE A 278 -8.55 -3.43 -0.79
C ILE A 278 -7.65 -2.23 -0.50
N CYS A 279 -7.71 -1.19 -1.33
CA CYS A 279 -6.95 0.03 -1.12
C CYS A 279 -7.30 0.69 0.22
N LEU A 280 -8.58 0.88 0.52
CA LEU A 280 -9.03 1.48 1.78
C LEU A 280 -8.59 0.64 2.98
N VAL A 281 -8.77 -0.69 2.95
CA VAL A 281 -8.33 -1.57 4.05
C VAL A 281 -6.81 -1.48 4.25
N VAL A 282 -6.03 -1.62 3.19
CA VAL A 282 -4.56 -1.66 3.28
C VAL A 282 -3.98 -0.31 3.71
N THR A 283 -4.45 0.78 3.12
CA THR A 283 -3.88 2.12 3.39
C THR A 283 -4.46 2.76 4.65
N GLN A 284 -5.77 2.64 4.90
CA GLN A 284 -6.45 3.28 6.03
C GLN A 284 -6.38 2.44 7.31
N GLN A 285 -6.61 1.12 7.23
CA GLN A 285 -6.71 0.27 8.42
C GLN A 285 -5.37 -0.36 8.81
N LEU A 286 -4.55 -0.74 7.82
CA LEU A 286 -3.25 -1.38 8.07
C LEU A 286 -2.07 -0.40 8.04
N HIS A 287 -2.29 0.86 7.59
CA HIS A 287 -1.24 1.87 7.44
C HIS A 287 -0.05 1.41 6.59
N LEU A 288 -0.31 0.55 5.59
CA LEU A 288 0.70 0.05 4.69
C LEU A 288 0.84 0.96 3.47
N ASP A 289 2.02 0.90 2.85
CA ASP A 289 2.31 1.65 1.62
C ASP A 289 1.29 1.32 0.52
N GLY A 290 0.92 2.32 -0.29
CA GLY A 290 0.09 2.12 -1.47
C GLY A 290 0.66 1.07 -2.43
N ALA A 291 1.97 0.87 -2.49
CA ALA A 291 2.56 -0.23 -3.25
C ALA A 291 2.02 -1.60 -2.81
N ILE A 292 1.89 -1.84 -1.49
CA ILE A 292 1.35 -3.09 -0.96
C ILE A 292 -0.13 -3.25 -1.33
N ALA A 293 -0.89 -2.14 -1.38
CA ALA A 293 -2.28 -2.18 -1.84
C ALA A 293 -2.38 -2.61 -3.31
N VAL A 294 -1.51 -2.10 -4.20
CA VAL A 294 -1.46 -2.53 -5.62
C VAL A 294 -1.18 -4.04 -5.72
N TRP A 295 -0.23 -4.55 -4.96
CA TRP A 295 0.06 -5.99 -4.91
C TRP A 295 -1.12 -6.80 -4.38
N GLY A 296 -1.78 -6.34 -3.32
CA GLY A 296 -2.97 -6.96 -2.75
C GLY A 296 -4.10 -7.07 -3.77
N VAL A 297 -4.33 -6.02 -4.55
CA VAL A 297 -5.29 -6.04 -5.66
C VAL A 297 -4.84 -7.06 -6.72
N GLY A 298 -3.60 -7.00 -7.19
CA GLY A 298 -3.10 -7.93 -8.21
C GLY A 298 -3.20 -9.40 -7.83
N VAL A 299 -2.96 -9.74 -6.55
CA VAL A 299 -3.12 -11.10 -6.03
C VAL A 299 -4.59 -11.51 -5.98
N ALA A 300 -5.46 -10.64 -5.46
CA ALA A 300 -6.90 -10.90 -5.39
C ALA A 300 -7.48 -11.15 -6.80
N GLU A 301 -7.12 -10.31 -7.76
CA GLU A 301 -7.47 -10.43 -9.18
C GLU A 301 -6.97 -11.74 -9.78
N SER A 302 -5.70 -12.08 -9.58
CA SER A 302 -5.14 -13.33 -10.08
C SER A 302 -5.84 -14.56 -9.49
N MET A 303 -6.27 -14.49 -8.23
CA MET A 303 -7.05 -15.56 -7.61
C MET A 303 -8.47 -15.65 -8.19
N MET A 304 -9.15 -14.52 -8.41
CA MET A 304 -10.46 -14.49 -9.07
C MET A 304 -10.38 -15.08 -10.50
N GLN A 305 -9.33 -14.77 -11.24
CA GLN A 305 -9.03 -15.33 -12.56
C GLN A 305 -8.96 -16.85 -12.61
N LEU A 306 -8.34 -17.48 -11.61
CA LEU A 306 -8.28 -18.94 -11.51
C LEU A 306 -9.67 -19.58 -11.40
N PHE A 307 -10.63 -18.87 -10.80
CA PHE A 307 -12.01 -19.33 -10.59
C PHE A 307 -13.02 -18.64 -11.53
N SER A 308 -12.57 -18.09 -12.66
CA SER A 308 -13.43 -17.46 -13.68
C SER A 308 -14.27 -18.46 -14.48
N GLY A 309 -13.91 -19.75 -14.46
CA GLY A 309 -14.54 -20.79 -15.26
C GLY A 309 -13.85 -21.04 -16.60
N PHE A 310 -12.80 -20.28 -16.91
CA PHE A 310 -11.95 -20.51 -18.09
C PHE A 310 -11.02 -21.71 -17.89
N PHE A 311 -10.18 -21.70 -16.84
CA PHE A 311 -9.18 -22.76 -16.62
C PHE A 311 -9.78 -24.09 -16.15
N LYS A 312 -10.81 -24.02 -15.32
CA LYS A 312 -11.51 -25.20 -14.80
C LYS A 312 -13.01 -24.99 -14.93
N PRO A 313 -13.72 -25.85 -15.70
CA PRO A 313 -15.17 -25.79 -15.82
C PRO A 313 -15.87 -25.91 -14.46
N TYR A 314 -16.88 -25.09 -14.26
CA TYR A 314 -17.69 -25.08 -13.03
C TYR A 314 -18.28 -26.46 -12.69
N LYS A 315 -18.79 -27.18 -13.70
CA LYS A 315 -19.39 -28.52 -13.54
C LYS A 315 -18.42 -29.58 -12.98
N ILE A 316 -17.13 -29.44 -13.26
CA ILE A 316 -16.09 -30.40 -12.88
C ILE A 316 -15.45 -30.01 -11.54
N ALA A 317 -15.73 -28.79 -11.06
CA ALA A 317 -15.22 -28.33 -9.77
C ALA A 317 -15.92 -29.05 -8.61
N HIS A 318 -15.15 -29.42 -7.58
CA HIS A 318 -15.68 -29.96 -6.33
C HIS A 318 -16.64 -28.95 -5.68
N ILE A 319 -17.66 -29.45 -4.96
CA ILE A 319 -18.75 -28.62 -4.39
C ILE A 319 -18.25 -27.42 -3.57
N GLY A 320 -17.14 -27.58 -2.82
CA GLY A 320 -16.52 -26.48 -2.09
C GLY A 320 -15.99 -25.35 -2.98
N TYR A 321 -15.44 -25.69 -4.16
CA TYR A 321 -15.00 -24.69 -5.12
C TYR A 321 -16.18 -24.03 -5.84
N GLN A 322 -17.30 -24.74 -6.04
CA GLN A 322 -18.49 -24.15 -6.68
C GLN A 322 -19.00 -22.92 -5.93
N ILE A 323 -18.89 -22.89 -4.60
CA ILE A 323 -19.22 -21.70 -3.79
C ILE A 323 -18.29 -20.52 -4.15
N VAL A 324 -16.99 -20.79 -4.34
CA VAL A 324 -16.01 -19.77 -4.75
C VAL A 324 -16.36 -19.19 -6.12
N TYR A 325 -16.79 -20.03 -7.08
CA TYR A 325 -17.29 -19.54 -8.38
C TYR A 325 -18.50 -18.62 -8.21
N CYS A 326 -19.47 -18.98 -7.35
CA CYS A 326 -20.65 -18.15 -7.13
C CYS A 326 -20.33 -16.78 -6.48
N MET A 327 -19.27 -16.69 -5.68
CA MET A 327 -18.83 -15.43 -5.08
C MET A 327 -17.93 -14.59 -6.01
N ASN A 328 -17.44 -15.18 -7.09
CA ASN A 328 -16.47 -14.56 -7.98
C ASN A 328 -17.17 -13.79 -9.12
N PRO A 329 -17.01 -12.45 -9.23
CA PRO A 329 -17.61 -11.68 -10.32
C PRO A 329 -17.10 -12.11 -11.70
N GLU A 330 -15.86 -12.58 -11.80
CA GLU A 330 -15.30 -13.04 -13.08
C GLU A 330 -16.04 -14.24 -13.65
N PHE A 331 -16.53 -15.14 -12.80
CA PHE A 331 -17.32 -16.27 -13.24
C PHE A 331 -18.63 -15.82 -13.90
N TRP A 332 -19.34 -14.89 -13.26
CA TRP A 332 -20.62 -14.37 -13.76
C TRP A 332 -20.44 -13.62 -15.08
N PHE A 333 -19.37 -12.82 -15.18
CA PHE A 333 -19.02 -12.12 -16.42
C PHE A 333 -18.60 -13.08 -17.53
N PHE A 334 -17.65 -13.99 -17.26
CA PHE A 334 -17.13 -14.93 -18.26
C PHE A 334 -18.20 -15.86 -18.81
N SER A 335 -19.02 -16.46 -17.95
CA SER A 335 -20.10 -17.34 -18.39
C SER A 335 -21.15 -16.61 -19.24
N ALA A 336 -21.51 -15.38 -18.89
CA ALA A 336 -22.46 -14.58 -19.65
C ALA A 336 -21.88 -14.11 -20.99
N MET A 337 -20.65 -13.58 -20.99
CA MET A 337 -19.95 -13.15 -22.20
C MET A 337 -19.71 -14.29 -23.16
N THR A 338 -19.37 -15.47 -22.65
CA THR A 338 -19.24 -16.69 -23.46
C THR A 338 -20.57 -17.03 -24.13
N ARG A 339 -21.69 -16.98 -23.38
CA ARG A 339 -23.02 -17.27 -23.94
C ARG A 339 -23.42 -16.26 -25.01
N ILE A 340 -23.28 -14.96 -24.75
CA ILE A 340 -23.63 -13.89 -25.69
C ILE A 340 -22.86 -14.08 -26.99
N ASN A 341 -21.54 -14.11 -26.89
CA ASN A 341 -20.64 -14.09 -28.04
C ASN A 341 -20.64 -15.40 -28.84
N LEU A 342 -20.88 -16.55 -28.21
CA LEU A 342 -20.93 -17.84 -28.91
C LEU A 342 -22.32 -18.17 -29.47
N SER A 343 -23.40 -17.56 -28.97
CA SER A 343 -24.76 -17.90 -29.39
C SER A 343 -25.10 -17.48 -30.83
N SER A 344 -24.51 -16.38 -31.31
CA SER A 344 -24.71 -15.85 -32.67
C SER A 344 -23.75 -16.45 -33.71
N GLN A 345 -22.78 -17.26 -33.28
CA GLN A 345 -21.82 -17.87 -34.21
C GLN A 345 -22.33 -19.21 -34.75
N SER A 346 -22.91 -19.21 -35.95
CA SER A 346 -23.11 -20.46 -36.71
C SER A 346 -21.79 -20.92 -37.30
N ARG A 347 -21.19 -21.97 -36.75
CA ARG A 347 -19.94 -22.50 -37.28
C ARG A 347 -20.19 -23.76 -38.08
N THR A 348 -19.89 -23.69 -39.37
CA THR A 348 -19.77 -24.87 -40.22
C THR A 348 -18.39 -25.47 -39.97
N CYS A 349 -18.34 -26.74 -39.55
CA CYS A 349 -17.06 -27.44 -39.55
C CYS A 349 -16.48 -27.35 -40.97
N PRO A 350 -15.18 -27.02 -41.14
CA PRO A 350 -14.59 -26.98 -42.45
C PRO A 350 -14.92 -28.31 -43.15
N PRO A 351 -15.48 -28.25 -44.38
CA PRO A 351 -15.88 -29.45 -45.09
C PRO A 351 -14.68 -30.37 -45.15
N LYS A 352 -14.88 -31.66 -44.83
CA LYS A 352 -13.84 -32.69 -44.87
C LYS A 352 -12.95 -32.42 -46.08
N GLN A 353 -11.72 -31.93 -45.85
CA GLN A 353 -10.72 -32.03 -46.91
C GLN A 353 -10.57 -33.52 -47.12
N ALA A 354 -11.20 -34.03 -48.20
CA ALA A 354 -11.10 -35.42 -48.58
C ALA A 354 -9.61 -35.73 -48.55
N SER A 355 -9.21 -36.62 -47.65
CA SER A 355 -7.79 -36.89 -47.46
C SER A 355 -7.22 -37.26 -48.83
N PRO A 356 -6.12 -36.66 -49.30
CA PRO A 356 -5.56 -36.98 -50.62
C PRO A 356 -5.10 -38.44 -50.77
N LEU A 357 -5.30 -39.28 -49.75
CA LEU A 357 -4.86 -40.67 -49.70
C LEU A 357 -5.85 -41.69 -50.26
N GLU A 358 -7.08 -41.33 -50.62
CA GLU A 358 -8.03 -42.30 -51.20
C GLU A 358 -7.78 -42.63 -52.69
N ASN A 359 -6.78 -42.01 -53.33
CA ASN A 359 -6.48 -42.24 -54.75
C ASN A 359 -5.02 -42.57 -55.08
N THR A 360 -4.24 -43.08 -54.13
CA THR A 360 -2.93 -43.69 -54.44
C THR A 360 -3.03 -45.21 -54.43
N THR A 361 -3.18 -45.77 -55.62
CA THR A 361 -2.89 -47.16 -56.01
C THR A 361 -1.40 -47.54 -55.85
N LEU A 362 -0.70 -46.95 -54.88
CA LEU A 362 0.75 -47.07 -54.65
C LEU A 362 1.07 -48.09 -53.52
N VAL A 363 0.17 -49.04 -53.27
CA VAL A 363 0.37 -50.14 -52.32
C VAL A 363 1.20 -51.29 -52.93
N ASN A 364 1.52 -51.26 -54.24
CA ASN A 364 2.28 -52.35 -54.87
C ASN A 364 3.81 -52.13 -54.99
N ASP A 365 4.34 -50.93 -54.75
CA ASP A 365 5.79 -50.67 -54.95
C ASP A 365 6.64 -50.62 -53.66
N PHE A 366 6.03 -50.74 -52.47
CA PHE A 366 6.78 -50.78 -51.20
C PHE A 366 7.03 -52.19 -50.64
N ALA A 367 6.91 -53.24 -51.48
CA ALA A 367 7.30 -54.59 -51.10
C ALA A 367 8.82 -54.79 -50.94
N PHE A 368 9.67 -53.84 -51.39
CA PHE A 368 11.12 -54.01 -51.38
C PHE A 368 11.86 -53.42 -50.15
N ILE A 369 11.18 -52.64 -49.29
CA ILE A 369 11.79 -52.08 -48.06
C ILE A 369 10.96 -52.47 -46.84
N SER A 370 10.60 -53.75 -46.72
CA SER A 370 9.87 -54.27 -45.55
C SER A 370 10.70 -55.19 -44.64
N ASN A 371 12.02 -55.25 -44.84
CA ASN A 371 12.86 -56.24 -44.13
C ASN A 371 13.89 -55.69 -43.12
N ILE A 372 13.83 -54.42 -42.70
CA ILE A 372 14.81 -53.93 -41.69
C ILE A 372 14.24 -53.24 -40.44
N THR A 373 13.02 -52.68 -40.40
CA THR A 373 12.54 -52.06 -39.14
C THR A 373 11.02 -52.04 -39.03
N ARG A 374 10.42 -53.19 -38.66
CA ARG A 374 9.03 -53.28 -38.23
C ARG A 374 8.95 -53.74 -36.77
N VAL A 375 9.08 -52.80 -35.84
CA VAL A 375 8.35 -52.80 -34.57
C VAL A 375 8.15 -51.31 -34.18
N ASN A 376 6.90 -50.90 -33.96
CA ASN A 376 6.43 -49.66 -33.28
C ASN A 376 6.06 -48.35 -34.03
N ALA A 377 6.24 -48.18 -35.35
CA ALA A 377 5.89 -46.87 -35.96
C ALA A 377 4.44 -46.74 -36.50
N THR A 378 3.69 -47.83 -36.70
CA THR A 378 2.40 -47.78 -37.42
C THR A 378 1.15 -47.59 -36.55
N PHE A 379 1.27 -47.52 -35.23
CA PHE A 379 0.13 -47.25 -34.34
C PHE A 379 -0.06 -45.76 -34.00
N VAL A 380 0.99 -44.95 -34.09
CA VAL A 380 0.95 -43.54 -33.65
C VAL A 380 0.24 -42.62 -34.66
N ASP A 381 0.37 -42.88 -35.96
CA ASP A 381 -0.23 -42.03 -37.00
C ASP A 381 -1.73 -42.27 -37.21
N TYR A 382 -2.25 -43.44 -36.85
CA TYR A 382 -3.67 -43.75 -37.00
C TYR A 382 -4.51 -43.18 -35.86
N GLU A 383 -4.00 -43.21 -34.62
CA GLU A 383 -4.66 -42.53 -33.49
C GLU A 383 -4.68 -41.01 -33.70
N ALA A 384 -3.57 -40.40 -34.14
CA ALA A 384 -3.49 -38.95 -34.34
C ALA A 384 -4.50 -38.41 -35.37
N LYS A 385 -4.76 -39.16 -36.46
CA LYS A 385 -5.76 -38.78 -37.48
C LYS A 385 -7.20 -39.03 -37.04
N GLN A 386 -7.44 -40.01 -36.16
CA GLN A 386 -8.79 -40.28 -35.66
C GLN A 386 -9.17 -39.31 -34.53
N THR A 387 -8.22 -38.87 -33.68
CA THR A 387 -8.44 -37.82 -32.68
C THR A 387 -8.76 -36.46 -33.31
N ALA A 388 -8.06 -36.07 -34.39
CA ALA A 388 -8.34 -34.80 -35.08
C ALA A 388 -9.76 -34.77 -35.69
N HIS A 389 -10.31 -35.93 -36.06
CA HIS A 389 -11.63 -36.01 -36.70
C HIS A 389 -12.79 -36.05 -35.69
N ILE A 390 -12.56 -36.56 -34.48
CA ILE A 390 -13.55 -36.60 -33.37
C ILE A 390 -13.67 -35.22 -32.70
N GLU A 391 -12.60 -34.43 -32.69
CA GLU A 391 -12.63 -33.09 -32.09
C GLU A 391 -13.62 -32.16 -32.82
N CYS A 392 -13.56 -32.06 -34.15
CA CYS A 392 -14.38 -31.10 -34.89
C CYS A 392 -15.91 -31.31 -34.74
N GLN A 393 -16.40 -32.55 -34.63
CA GLN A 393 -17.83 -32.84 -34.46
C GLN A 393 -18.38 -32.50 -33.08
N ASN A 394 -17.52 -32.38 -32.05
CA ASN A 394 -17.92 -32.04 -30.69
C ASN A 394 -17.66 -30.57 -30.31
N PHE A 395 -17.19 -29.72 -31.22
CA PHE A 395 -16.86 -28.30 -30.95
C PHE A 395 -17.87 -27.28 -31.51
N GLY A 396 -19.15 -27.67 -31.62
CA GLY A 396 -20.23 -26.68 -31.79
C GLY A 396 -20.31 -25.74 -30.57
N PRO A 397 -20.73 -24.47 -30.73
CA PRO A 397 -20.95 -23.54 -29.62
C PRO A 397 -21.78 -24.12 -28.48
N GLU A 398 -22.81 -24.89 -28.81
CA GLU A 398 -23.69 -25.56 -27.83
C GLU A 398 -22.98 -26.66 -27.05
N SER A 399 -22.16 -27.48 -27.71
CA SER A 399 -21.38 -28.52 -27.04
C SER A 399 -20.28 -27.92 -26.15
N PHE A 400 -19.65 -26.83 -26.61
CA PHE A 400 -18.72 -26.06 -25.77
C PHE A 400 -19.44 -25.52 -24.53
N MET A 401 -20.58 -24.85 -24.71
CA MET A 401 -21.38 -24.38 -23.58
C MET A 401 -21.87 -25.53 -22.69
N GLU A 402 -22.15 -26.72 -23.23
CA GLU A 402 -22.56 -27.87 -22.43
C GLU A 402 -21.43 -28.38 -21.54
N THR A 403 -20.25 -28.52 -22.14
CA THR A 403 -19.01 -28.99 -21.51
C THR A 403 -18.62 -28.07 -20.35
N TYR A 404 -18.69 -26.76 -20.57
CA TYR A 404 -18.39 -25.79 -19.52
C TYR A 404 -19.56 -25.53 -18.55
N GLY A 405 -20.76 -26.00 -18.90
CA GLY A 405 -21.96 -25.86 -18.09
C GLY A 405 -22.69 -24.52 -18.22
N TYR A 406 -22.48 -23.82 -19.33
CA TYR A 406 -23.07 -22.52 -19.63
C TYR A 406 -24.38 -22.59 -20.44
N ASN A 407 -24.88 -23.79 -20.79
CA ASN A 407 -26.13 -23.95 -21.56
C ASN A 407 -27.35 -23.27 -20.92
N ASN A 408 -27.42 -23.26 -19.59
CA ASN A 408 -28.54 -22.71 -18.84
C ASN A 408 -28.29 -21.26 -18.36
N VAL A 409 -27.19 -20.64 -18.78
CA VAL A 409 -26.84 -19.27 -18.40
C VAL A 409 -27.84 -18.32 -19.05
N LYS A 410 -28.51 -17.52 -18.22
CA LYS A 410 -29.36 -16.41 -18.66
C LYS A 410 -28.55 -15.12 -18.48
N PRO A 411 -28.06 -14.49 -19.57
CA PRO A 411 -27.17 -13.33 -19.46
C PRO A 411 -27.75 -12.23 -18.55
N TYR A 412 -29.00 -11.80 -18.77
CA TYR A 412 -29.59 -10.74 -17.94
C TYR A 412 -29.65 -11.06 -16.44
N PHE A 413 -29.76 -12.34 -16.05
CA PHE A 413 -29.64 -12.74 -14.65
C PHE A 413 -28.21 -12.53 -14.13
N HIS A 414 -27.19 -12.90 -14.91
CA HIS A 414 -25.79 -12.68 -14.55
C HIS A 414 -25.45 -11.20 -14.44
N LEU A 415 -26.00 -10.35 -15.32
CA LEU A 415 -25.86 -8.90 -15.22
C LEU A 415 -26.45 -8.36 -13.91
N LEU A 416 -27.62 -8.85 -13.50
CA LEU A 416 -28.25 -8.49 -12.23
C LEU A 416 -27.41 -8.94 -11.03
N VAL A 417 -26.80 -10.12 -11.10
CA VAL A 417 -25.88 -10.60 -10.06
C VAL A 417 -24.65 -9.70 -9.96
N LEU A 418 -24.03 -9.33 -11.08
CA LEU A 418 -22.90 -8.39 -11.09
C LEU A 418 -23.28 -7.01 -10.55
N LEU A 419 -24.46 -6.51 -10.89
CA LEU A 419 -24.99 -5.25 -10.33
C LEU A 419 -25.17 -5.37 -8.81
N GLY A 420 -25.77 -6.46 -8.33
CA GLY A 420 -25.94 -6.74 -6.90
C GLY A 420 -24.61 -6.83 -6.16
N MET A 421 -23.63 -7.54 -6.73
CA MET A 421 -22.26 -7.61 -6.19
C MET A 421 -21.63 -6.22 -6.11
N ASN A 422 -21.74 -5.41 -7.15
CA ASN A 422 -21.21 -4.04 -7.14
C ASN A 422 -21.85 -3.19 -6.04
N VAL A 423 -23.17 -3.24 -5.87
CA VAL A 423 -23.86 -2.53 -4.78
C VAL A 423 -23.36 -2.99 -3.41
N LEU A 424 -23.16 -4.30 -3.21
CA LEU A 424 -22.61 -4.86 -1.97
C LEU A 424 -21.17 -4.39 -1.73
N PHE A 425 -20.31 -4.38 -2.74
CA PHE A 425 -18.94 -3.91 -2.63
C PHE A 425 -18.89 -2.40 -2.36
N LEU A 426 -19.75 -1.60 -2.98
CA LEU A 426 -19.85 -0.17 -2.70
C LEU A 426 -20.32 0.12 -1.27
N ALA A 427 -21.29 -0.66 -0.77
CA ALA A 427 -21.69 -0.59 0.63
C ALA A 427 -20.53 -0.97 1.56
N ALA A 428 -19.75 -2.01 1.22
CA ALA A 428 -18.56 -2.39 1.97
C ALA A 428 -17.48 -1.30 1.94
N CYS A 429 -17.24 -0.65 0.80
CA CYS A 429 -16.35 0.53 0.70
C CYS A 429 -16.79 1.62 1.67
N LEU A 430 -18.07 1.93 1.71
CA LEU A 430 -18.61 2.96 2.60
C LEU A 430 -18.42 2.58 4.07
N ILE A 431 -18.70 1.33 4.43
CA ILE A 431 -18.48 0.80 5.78
C ILE A 431 -17.00 0.90 6.15
N VAL A 432 -16.08 0.49 5.28
CA VAL A 432 -14.63 0.56 5.54
C VAL A 432 -14.15 2.01 5.66
N ALA A 433 -14.63 2.90 4.79
CA ALA A 433 -14.25 4.31 4.79
C ALA A 433 -14.74 5.05 6.04
N THR A 434 -15.97 4.76 6.47
CA THR A 434 -16.62 5.40 7.63
C THR A 434 -16.35 4.67 8.95
N ALA A 435 -15.80 3.45 8.92
CA ALA A 435 -15.42 2.73 10.12
C ALA A 435 -14.50 3.64 10.94
N PRO A 436 -14.83 3.91 12.22
CA PRO A 436 -14.11 4.86 13.03
C PRO A 436 -12.64 4.46 13.00
N TRP A 437 -11.80 5.38 12.54
CA TRP A 437 -10.37 5.21 12.52
C TRP A 437 -9.94 4.91 13.96
N ARG A 438 -9.70 3.63 14.24
CA ARG A 438 -9.07 3.21 15.47
C ARG A 438 -7.61 3.14 15.10
N PRO A 439 -6.77 4.12 15.49
CA PRO A 439 -5.35 3.88 15.52
C PRO A 439 -5.15 2.72 16.48
N HIS A 440 -5.15 1.49 15.96
CA HIS A 440 -4.65 0.36 16.71
C HIS A 440 -3.16 0.65 16.83
N GLY A 441 -2.81 1.17 18.00
CA GLY A 441 -1.45 1.49 18.40
C GLY A 441 -0.58 0.25 18.33
N ILE A 442 -0.11 -0.09 17.14
CA ILE A 442 0.99 -1.02 16.93
C ILE A 442 2.32 -0.30 17.24
N LEU A 443 2.33 1.05 17.21
CA LEU A 443 3.42 1.88 17.74
C LEU A 443 3.13 2.51 19.11
N GLY A 444 1.98 2.19 19.70
CA GLY A 444 1.59 2.72 20.99
C GLY A 444 0.70 1.73 21.70
N LYS A 445 1.30 0.83 22.49
CA LYS A 445 0.68 0.49 23.77
C LYS A 445 0.52 1.81 24.52
N GLU A 446 -0.54 2.56 24.23
CA GLU A 446 -1.15 3.40 25.23
C GLU A 446 -1.40 2.45 26.39
N ARG A 447 -0.59 2.60 27.44
CA ARG A 447 -0.99 2.14 28.77
C ARG A 447 -2.35 2.78 28.94
N LYS A 448 -3.41 1.97 28.85
CA LYS A 448 -4.71 2.36 29.38
C LYS A 448 -4.39 2.92 30.76
N PHE A 449 -4.46 4.24 30.91
CA PHE A 449 -4.47 4.86 32.20
C PHE A 449 -5.57 4.14 32.96
N PHE A 450 -5.17 3.48 34.04
CA PHE A 450 -6.03 2.60 34.81
C PHE A 450 -7.37 3.31 35.08
N PRO A 451 -8.52 2.68 34.84
CA PRO A 451 -9.82 3.24 35.23
C PRO A 451 -10.02 3.29 36.76
N GLY A 452 -8.94 3.15 37.54
CA GLY A 452 -8.89 3.33 38.99
C GLY A 452 -8.02 4.50 39.44
N ALA A 453 -7.54 5.39 38.55
CA ALA A 453 -6.74 6.55 38.95
C ALA A 453 -7.49 7.47 39.93
N THR A 454 -8.81 7.61 39.79
CA THR A 454 -9.65 8.37 40.73
C THR A 454 -9.77 7.72 42.10
N ASP A 455 -9.74 6.39 42.18
CA ASP A 455 -9.85 5.64 43.44
C ASP A 455 -8.49 5.53 44.15
N LEU A 456 -7.40 5.53 43.37
CA LEU A 456 -6.03 5.60 43.87
C LEU A 456 -5.69 7.02 44.36
N ASP A 457 -6.11 8.07 43.65
CA ASP A 457 -5.94 9.46 44.10
C ASP A 457 -6.78 9.76 45.34
N LYS A 458 -7.98 9.17 45.45
CA LYS A 458 -8.81 9.29 46.66
C LYS A 458 -8.19 8.55 47.85
N LYS A 459 -7.70 7.32 47.66
CA LYS A 459 -6.94 6.60 48.70
C LYS A 459 -5.63 7.28 49.09
N MET A 460 -4.93 7.88 48.13
CA MET A 460 -3.69 8.63 48.35
C MET A 460 -3.96 9.97 49.05
N GLY A 461 -5.08 10.64 48.74
CA GLY A 461 -5.57 11.82 49.45
C GLY A 461 -5.94 11.51 50.90
N ASP A 462 -6.66 10.40 51.13
CA ASP A 462 -7.03 9.95 52.48
C ASP A 462 -5.81 9.51 53.31
N LEU A 463 -4.80 8.90 52.68
CA LEU A 463 -3.52 8.56 53.34
C LEU A 463 -2.65 9.79 53.64
N ARG A 464 -2.63 10.80 52.76
CA ARG A 464 -1.96 12.10 53.00
C ARG A 464 -2.61 12.85 54.17
N ALA A 465 -3.94 12.86 54.24
CA ALA A 465 -4.68 13.47 55.34
C ALA A 465 -4.46 12.74 56.67
N LYS A 466 -4.21 11.43 56.64
CA LYS A 466 -4.00 10.62 57.86
C LYS A 466 -2.57 10.65 58.41
N HIS A 467 -1.57 10.96 57.60
CA HIS A 467 -0.16 10.82 58.00
C HIS A 467 0.69 12.08 58.03
N GLY A 468 0.17 13.26 57.66
CA GLY A 468 0.81 14.56 57.97
C GLY A 468 2.31 14.63 57.64
N GLN A 469 2.74 14.03 56.53
CA GLN A 469 4.15 13.99 56.12
C GLN A 469 4.37 14.75 54.81
N SER A 470 5.39 15.62 54.83
CA SER A 470 5.85 16.41 53.70
C SER A 470 6.46 15.53 52.62
N ASN A 471 6.14 15.86 51.37
CA ASN A 471 6.61 15.18 50.17
C ASN A 471 8.14 15.21 50.06
N ASN A 472 8.79 14.06 50.18
CA ASN A 472 10.09 13.79 49.56
C ASN A 472 10.31 12.28 49.49
N ALA A 473 9.88 11.68 48.38
CA ALA A 473 10.46 10.50 47.76
C ALA A 473 9.45 9.97 46.75
N TYR A 474 9.83 9.91 45.48
CA TYR A 474 9.63 8.79 44.54
C TYR A 474 9.84 9.34 43.13
N HIS A 475 11.03 9.13 42.56
CA HIS A 475 11.19 8.73 41.17
C HIS A 475 12.58 8.13 40.99
N MET A 476 12.60 6.82 40.82
CA MET A 476 13.78 6.03 40.46
C MET A 476 13.38 5.20 39.24
N PHE A 477 13.80 5.60 38.04
CA PHE A 477 13.97 4.74 36.88
C PHE A 477 15.06 5.34 35.97
N LEU A 478 15.97 4.47 35.53
CA LEU A 478 17.25 4.79 34.88
C LEU A 478 17.12 5.39 33.47
N PRO A 479 18.15 6.14 33.02
CA PRO A 479 18.20 6.88 31.76
C PRO A 479 18.93 6.09 30.66
N GLY A 480 18.77 6.50 29.40
CA GLY A 480 19.64 6.02 28.33
C GLY A 480 19.35 6.57 26.94
N ALA A 481 20.29 7.42 26.48
CA ALA A 481 20.59 7.82 25.11
C ALA A 481 19.64 8.83 24.44
N GLU A 482 20.07 10.10 24.41
CA GLU A 482 20.22 10.87 23.16
C GLU A 482 20.77 12.28 23.46
N ARG A 483 22.10 12.43 23.38
CA ARG A 483 22.76 13.72 23.14
C ARG A 483 24.18 13.45 22.65
N LEU A 484 24.39 13.64 21.36
CA LEU A 484 25.69 13.87 20.76
C LEU A 484 25.39 14.47 19.40
N ASP A 485 25.30 15.80 19.34
CA ASP A 485 25.43 16.49 18.07
C ASP A 485 26.09 17.84 18.39
N ARG A 486 27.07 18.24 17.57
CA ARG A 486 27.91 19.45 17.69
C ARG A 486 29.26 19.34 18.42
N THR A 487 30.06 18.34 18.04
CA THR A 487 31.54 18.51 18.04
C THR A 487 32.12 18.14 16.66
N PRO A 488 33.31 18.65 16.28
CA PRO A 488 34.03 18.20 15.07
C PRO A 488 34.30 16.68 15.07
N GLN A 489 34.39 16.09 16.25
CA GLN A 489 34.46 14.64 16.46
C GLN A 489 33.15 13.94 16.07
N PHE A 490 31.98 14.56 16.30
CA PHE A 490 30.69 14.01 15.85
C PHE A 490 30.57 14.00 14.32
N LYS A 491 31.06 15.00 13.59
CA LYS A 491 31.11 14.94 12.11
C LYS A 491 32.01 13.79 11.61
N SER A 492 33.09 13.47 12.32
CA SER A 492 33.94 12.29 12.05
C SER A 492 33.21 10.97 12.37
N ILE A 493 32.43 10.93 13.45
CA ILE A 493 31.61 9.78 13.85
C ILE A 493 30.43 9.58 12.90
N VAL A 494 29.72 10.62 12.47
CA VAL A 494 28.65 10.56 11.45
C VAL A 494 29.22 10.11 10.10
N LYS A 495 30.43 10.57 9.73
CA LYS A 495 31.12 10.07 8.53
C LYS A 495 31.44 8.58 8.67
N LYS A 496 31.95 8.12 9.83
CA LYS A 496 32.20 6.70 10.13
C LYS A 496 30.92 5.87 10.21
N ILE A 497 29.82 6.40 10.75
CA ILE A 497 28.50 5.75 10.82
C ILE A 497 27.90 5.66 9.41
N ASN A 498 28.05 6.66 8.56
CA ASN A 498 27.62 6.57 7.16
C ASN A 498 28.47 5.57 6.36
N THR A 499 29.77 5.45 6.65
CA THR A 499 30.62 4.38 6.09
C THR A 499 30.21 3.00 6.64
N LEU A 500 29.90 2.89 7.93
CA LEU A 500 29.41 1.67 8.57
C LEU A 500 28.00 1.29 8.11
N ASN A 501 27.12 2.24 7.80
CA ASN A 501 25.79 2.00 7.24
C ASN A 501 25.88 1.59 5.76
N LYS A 502 26.84 2.13 5.00
CA LYS A 502 27.15 1.63 3.65
C LYS A 502 27.72 0.21 3.69
N LEU A 503 28.63 -0.08 4.62
CA LEU A 503 29.15 -1.43 4.86
C LEU A 503 28.10 -2.37 5.44
N SER A 504 27.19 -1.88 6.28
CA SER A 504 26.08 -2.64 6.85
C SER A 504 25.01 -2.92 5.81
N ASN A 505 24.73 -2.00 4.88
CA ASN A 505 23.83 -2.25 3.75
C ASN A 505 24.48 -3.19 2.73
N ALA A 506 25.78 -3.06 2.47
CA ALA A 506 26.53 -4.05 1.70
C ALA A 506 26.55 -5.42 2.40
N ALA A 507 26.73 -5.47 3.72
CA ALA A 507 26.65 -6.68 4.53
C ALA A 507 25.21 -7.21 4.66
N LEU A 508 24.18 -6.37 4.63
CA LEU A 508 22.77 -6.79 4.60
C LEU A 508 22.43 -7.37 3.23
N THR A 509 23.04 -6.86 2.17
CA THR A 509 22.91 -7.37 0.80
C THR A 509 23.68 -8.69 0.66
N ALA A 510 24.88 -8.79 1.25
CA ALA A 510 25.65 -10.03 1.35
C ALA A 510 24.94 -11.08 2.24
N LYS A 511 24.31 -10.66 3.34
CA LYS A 511 23.55 -11.54 4.24
C LYS A 511 22.19 -11.94 3.66
N ARG A 512 21.59 -11.10 2.80
CA ARG A 512 20.45 -11.50 1.96
C ARG A 512 20.86 -12.51 0.89
N ALA A 513 22.05 -12.35 0.29
CA ALA A 513 22.62 -13.36 -0.60
C ALA A 513 22.94 -14.66 0.16
N GLU A 514 23.47 -14.57 1.38
CA GLU A 514 23.74 -15.72 2.27
C GLU A 514 22.43 -16.44 2.69
N VAL A 515 21.35 -15.70 2.96
CA VAL A 515 20.02 -16.26 3.26
C VAL A 515 19.40 -16.90 2.02
N LEU A 516 19.60 -16.35 0.82
CA LEU A 516 19.18 -16.97 -0.44
C LEU A 516 19.95 -18.26 -0.72
N VAL A 517 21.27 -18.27 -0.50
CA VAL A 517 22.13 -19.46 -0.62
C VAL A 517 21.76 -20.52 0.43
N LEU A 518 21.44 -20.12 1.66
CA LEU A 518 20.96 -21.03 2.71
C LEU A 518 19.57 -21.60 2.39
N ALA A 519 18.68 -20.82 1.77
CA ALA A 519 17.37 -21.28 1.34
C ALA A 519 17.46 -22.24 0.14
N GLU A 520 18.33 -21.97 -0.83
CA GLU A 520 18.64 -22.90 -1.92
C GLU A 520 19.27 -24.19 -1.39
N TRP A 521 20.20 -24.08 -0.42
CA TRP A 521 20.82 -25.23 0.24
C TRP A 521 19.81 -26.08 1.04
N GLU A 522 18.89 -25.48 1.79
CA GLU A 522 17.84 -26.24 2.50
C GLU A 522 16.86 -26.92 1.53
N SER A 523 16.54 -26.27 0.41
CA SER A 523 15.71 -26.86 -0.66
C SER A 523 16.40 -28.06 -1.31
N GLU A 524 17.69 -27.95 -1.63
CA GLU A 524 18.48 -29.02 -2.24
C GLU A 524 18.72 -30.18 -1.26
N LYS A 525 18.97 -29.87 0.01
CA LYS A 525 19.06 -30.87 1.09
C LYS A 525 17.76 -31.67 1.25
N LYS A 526 16.60 -31.01 1.15
CA LYS A 526 15.29 -31.69 1.21
C LYS A 526 15.08 -32.61 0.01
N HIS A 527 15.45 -32.16 -1.20
CA HIS A 527 15.40 -32.99 -2.41
C HIS A 527 16.31 -34.23 -2.31
N LEU A 528 17.51 -34.08 -1.75
CA LEU A 528 18.44 -35.18 -1.52
C LEU A 528 17.95 -36.15 -0.44
N GLN A 529 17.30 -35.65 0.62
CA GLN A 529 16.67 -36.50 1.65
C GLN A 529 15.49 -37.30 1.10
N GLU A 530 14.68 -36.70 0.22
CA GLU A 530 13.58 -37.39 -0.47
C GLU A 530 14.10 -38.44 -1.46
N ALA A 531 15.21 -38.17 -2.17
CA ALA A 531 15.87 -39.15 -3.03
C ALA A 531 16.46 -40.33 -2.24
N LEU A 532 17.09 -40.06 -1.09
CA LEU A 532 17.62 -41.10 -0.18
C LEU A 532 16.53 -41.99 0.43
N LEU A 533 15.34 -41.45 0.68
CA LEU A 533 14.18 -42.21 1.16
C LEU A 533 13.47 -43.00 0.03
N GLY A 534 13.77 -42.69 -1.24
CA GLY A 534 13.17 -43.28 -2.43
C GLY A 534 13.70 -44.66 -2.86
N GLY A 535 14.73 -45.20 -2.20
CA GLY A 535 15.09 -46.62 -2.32
C GLY A 535 15.63 -47.08 -3.68
N HIS A 536 16.52 -46.32 -4.33
CA HIS A 536 17.35 -46.81 -5.43
C HIS A 536 18.83 -46.84 -5.03
N ARG A 537 19.46 -48.01 -5.09
CA ARG A 537 20.82 -48.28 -4.59
C ARG A 537 21.88 -48.22 -5.69
N GLU A 538 23.03 -47.67 -5.28
CA GLU A 538 24.42 -47.93 -5.71
C GLU A 538 25.03 -47.19 -6.91
N VAL A 539 24.30 -46.40 -7.70
CA VAL A 539 24.93 -45.55 -8.74
C VAL A 539 25.00 -44.06 -8.35
N GLU A 540 24.10 -43.57 -7.49
CA GLU A 540 24.04 -42.15 -7.11
C GLU A 540 24.99 -41.74 -5.97
N GLU A 541 25.49 -42.68 -5.16
CA GLU A 541 26.24 -42.32 -3.95
C GLU A 541 27.58 -41.64 -4.28
N LYS A 542 28.20 -42.00 -5.41
CA LYS A 542 29.46 -41.39 -5.87
C LYS A 542 29.26 -40.00 -6.46
N GLU A 543 28.17 -39.79 -7.22
CA GLU A 543 27.84 -38.49 -7.82
C GLU A 543 27.40 -37.49 -6.75
N ILE A 544 26.66 -37.95 -5.73
CA ILE A 544 26.27 -37.13 -4.58
C ILE A 544 27.50 -36.74 -3.76
N LEU A 545 28.46 -37.65 -3.55
CA LEU A 545 29.69 -37.35 -2.82
C LEU A 545 30.57 -36.32 -3.55
N GLU A 546 30.68 -36.42 -4.87
CA GLU A 546 31.44 -35.46 -5.69
C GLU A 546 30.78 -34.07 -5.71
N ARG A 547 29.44 -33.99 -5.75
CA ARG A 547 28.71 -32.71 -5.68
C ARG A 547 28.82 -32.04 -4.30
N VAL A 548 28.76 -32.81 -3.22
CA VAL A 548 28.95 -32.29 -1.86
C VAL A 548 30.38 -31.78 -1.66
N GLN A 549 31.39 -32.48 -2.18
CA GLN A 549 32.78 -32.03 -2.13
C GLN A 549 33.02 -30.76 -2.96
N SER A 550 32.40 -30.65 -4.14
CA SER A 550 32.46 -29.44 -4.97
C SER A 550 31.82 -28.22 -4.31
N ALA A 551 30.63 -28.38 -3.71
CA ALA A 551 29.94 -27.32 -2.97
C ALA A 551 30.73 -26.86 -1.72
N THR A 552 31.36 -27.79 -1.02
CA THR A 552 32.18 -27.48 0.16
C THR A 552 33.48 -26.73 -0.22
N ALA A 553 34.06 -27.03 -1.39
CA ALA A 553 35.22 -26.31 -1.92
C ALA A 553 34.86 -24.86 -2.34
N MET A 554 33.65 -24.63 -2.87
CA MET A 554 33.19 -23.28 -3.22
C MET A 554 32.98 -22.35 -2.02
N MET A 555 32.71 -22.90 -0.83
CA MET A 555 32.61 -22.11 0.41
C MET A 555 33.97 -21.75 1.02
N ALA A 556 35.03 -22.49 0.70
CA ALA A 556 36.36 -22.27 1.28
C ALA A 556 37.14 -21.11 0.62
N ASP A 557 36.73 -20.67 -0.58
CA ASP A 557 37.47 -19.70 -1.41
C ASP A 557 36.91 -18.26 -1.38
N SER A 558 36.09 -17.89 -0.37
CA SER A 558 35.61 -16.51 -0.24
C SER A 558 36.73 -15.58 0.29
N PRO A 559 37.18 -14.57 -0.49
CA PRO A 559 38.30 -13.73 -0.11
C PRO A 559 37.80 -12.42 0.51
N ASP A 560 37.93 -12.25 1.82
CA ASP A 560 38.20 -10.93 2.39
C ASP A 560 38.68 -11.02 3.84
N GLY A 561 39.98 -10.80 4.02
CA GLY A 561 40.59 -10.71 5.34
C GLY A 561 42.10 -10.53 5.25
N LYS A 562 42.57 -9.31 4.95
CA LYS A 562 43.91 -8.84 5.33
C LYS A 562 44.11 -7.31 5.17
N SER A 563 44.25 -6.65 6.33
CA SER A 563 45.35 -5.73 6.68
C SER A 563 45.81 -4.67 5.66
N MET A 564 45.56 -3.39 5.95
CA MET A 564 46.38 -2.27 5.46
C MET A 564 46.97 -1.46 6.62
N ALA A 565 48.30 -1.48 6.73
CA ALA A 565 49.12 -0.49 7.43
C ALA A 565 49.62 0.58 6.43
N PRO A 566 49.94 1.81 6.86
CA PRO A 566 50.12 2.95 5.96
C PRO A 566 51.57 3.09 5.49
N ARG A 567 51.77 3.43 4.21
CA ARG A 567 53.06 3.88 3.67
C ARG A 567 53.00 5.36 3.29
N ARG A 568 53.95 6.11 3.85
CA ARG A 568 54.33 7.50 3.57
C ARG A 568 54.49 7.77 2.07
N VAL A 569 54.06 8.95 1.65
CA VAL A 569 54.59 9.65 0.47
C VAL A 569 54.83 11.12 0.85
N THR A 570 56.05 11.58 0.55
CA THR A 570 56.49 12.98 0.43
C THR A 570 57.32 13.04 -0.87
N PRO A 571 57.67 14.22 -1.40
CA PRO A 571 56.81 15.12 -2.16
C PRO A 571 57.42 15.42 -3.55
N ASP A 572 56.81 16.37 -4.26
CA ASP A 572 57.37 17.29 -5.27
C ASP A 572 57.03 17.15 -6.75
N SER A 573 56.87 18.35 -7.31
CA SER A 573 56.81 18.81 -8.71
C SER A 573 55.56 18.41 -9.50
N GLY A 574 54.84 19.29 -10.19
CA GLY A 574 54.98 20.72 -10.48
C GLY A 574 54.21 21.01 -11.78
N GLU A 575 53.48 22.13 -11.82
CA GLU A 575 52.97 22.84 -13.02
C GLU A 575 52.00 22.07 -13.96
N MET A 576 51.00 22.63 -14.63
CA MET A 576 50.61 23.99 -14.97
C MET A 576 49.13 23.96 -15.47
N ALA A 577 48.47 25.13 -15.43
CA ALA A 577 47.15 25.52 -15.97
C ALA A 577 45.91 25.24 -15.10
#